data_AF-A0A3D0D892-F1
#
_entry.id   AF-A0A3D0D892-F1
#
_cell.length_a   1.000
_cell.length_b   1.000
_cell.length_c   1.000
_cell.angle_alpha   90.00
_cell.angle_beta   90.00
_cell.angle_gamma   90.00
#
_symmetry.space_group_name_H-M   'P 1'
#
loop_
_entity.id
_entity.type
_entity.pdbx_description
1 polymer ?
#
loop_
_entity_poly.entity_id
_entity_poly.type
_entity_poly.pdbx_seq_one_letter_code
_entity_poly.pdbx_strand_id
1 'polypeptide(L)'
;MRRATRFILSLLIPLAFVIIVQAVEREQTAAWRFELDRYRAYKYSDSSNGTILRVVQAQQPWYFQQDMSSLVYGDSGHYQTDYGYSNRPSGIYRLPPSPADSRLKDNRKPLPFPPQEVWCVLLEQSRDTDRSGETTTPAVVFVALHQDLYNADWVVHEGVGASVSQESRASLSRIGCELRVDP
;
A
#
# COMPACT_ATOMS: atom_id res chain seq x y z
N MET A 1 24.97 40.66 -27.39
CA MET A 1 24.33 39.32 -27.47
C MET A 1 24.91 38.26 -26.54
N ARG A 2 26.24 38.03 -26.46
CA ARG A 2 26.84 36.99 -25.59
C ARG A 2 26.57 37.10 -24.08
N ARG A 3 26.22 38.29 -23.56
CA ARG A 3 25.88 38.48 -22.15
C ARG A 3 24.46 38.01 -21.83
N ALA A 4 23.49 38.27 -22.70
CA ALA A 4 22.09 37.86 -22.51
C ALA A 4 21.94 36.32 -22.51
N THR A 5 22.69 35.61 -23.34
CA THR A 5 22.65 34.13 -23.39
C THR A 5 23.17 33.47 -22.11
N ARG A 6 24.14 34.08 -21.41
CA ARG A 6 24.65 33.52 -20.14
C ARG A 6 23.62 33.64 -19.01
N PHE A 7 22.86 34.73 -18.95
CA PHE A 7 21.80 34.89 -17.96
C PHE A 7 20.64 33.93 -18.20
N ILE A 8 20.22 33.75 -19.46
CA ILE A 8 19.16 32.79 -19.81
C ILE A 8 19.58 31.36 -19.45
N LEU A 9 20.81 30.95 -19.79
CA LEU A 9 21.30 29.60 -19.47
C LEU A 9 21.38 29.35 -17.96
N SER A 10 21.84 30.34 -17.20
CA SER A 10 21.92 30.25 -15.73
C SER A 10 20.54 30.13 -15.07
N LEU A 11 19.48 30.65 -15.70
CA LEU A 11 18.11 30.55 -15.19
C LEU A 11 17.45 29.22 -15.58
N LEU A 12 17.82 28.65 -16.73
CA LEU A 12 17.25 27.40 -17.23
C LEU A 12 17.71 26.17 -16.44
N ILE A 13 18.92 26.17 -15.89
CA ILE A 13 19.46 25.04 -15.11
C ILE A 13 18.64 24.75 -13.84
N PRO A 14 18.39 25.72 -12.92
CA PRO A 14 17.58 25.45 -11.74
C PRO A 14 16.12 25.10 -12.10
N LEU A 15 15.58 25.69 -13.18
CA LEU A 15 14.24 25.37 -13.66
C LEU A 15 14.14 23.91 -14.15
N ALA A 16 15.10 23.46 -14.96
CA ALA A 16 15.16 22.08 -15.43
C ALA A 16 15.31 21.10 -14.25
N PHE A 17 16.13 21.44 -13.25
CA PHE A 17 16.28 20.63 -12.05
C PHE A 17 14.94 20.49 -11.29
N VAL A 18 14.23 21.59 -11.05
CA VAL A 18 12.90 21.56 -10.40
C VAL A 18 11.90 20.70 -11.19
N ILE A 19 11.88 20.81 -12.52
CA ILE A 19 11.00 20.00 -13.37
C ILE A 19 11.31 18.50 -13.22
N ILE A 20 12.59 18.13 -13.19
CA ILE A 20 13.00 16.73 -13.03
C ILE A 20 12.58 16.19 -11.66
N VAL A 21 12.81 16.93 -10.57
CA VAL A 21 12.40 16.50 -9.22
C VAL A 21 10.88 16.28 -9.16
N GLN A 22 10.10 17.21 -9.70
CA GLN A 22 8.64 17.11 -9.76
C GLN A 22 8.15 15.92 -10.61
N ALA A 23 8.86 15.58 -11.69
CA ALA A 23 8.50 14.44 -12.53
C ALA A 23 8.72 13.11 -11.79
N VAL A 24 9.84 12.97 -11.08
CA VAL A 24 10.15 11.78 -10.27
C VAL A 24 9.12 11.56 -9.17
N GLU A 25 8.68 12.63 -8.49
CA GLU A 25 7.67 12.55 -7.43
C GLU A 25 6.30 12.07 -7.96
N ARG A 26 5.93 12.49 -9.17
CA ARG A 26 4.69 12.04 -9.83
C ARG A 26 4.69 10.56 -10.18
N GLU A 27 5.83 10.02 -10.62
CA GLU A 27 5.94 8.59 -10.94
C GLU A 27 5.81 7.71 -9.69
N GLN A 28 6.43 8.11 -8.56
CA GLN A 28 6.28 7.38 -7.29
C GLN A 28 4.83 7.39 -6.78
N THR A 29 4.13 8.50 -6.97
CA THR A 29 2.71 8.61 -6.62
C THR A 29 1.82 7.66 -7.45
N ALA A 30 2.25 7.24 -8.65
CA ALA A 30 1.49 6.31 -9.47
C ALA A 30 1.63 4.85 -8.99
N ALA A 31 2.79 4.49 -8.43
CA ALA A 31 3.12 3.09 -8.13
C ALA A 31 2.33 2.53 -6.93
N TRP A 32 2.21 3.26 -5.82
CA TRP A 32 1.41 2.80 -4.68
C TRP A 32 -0.06 2.63 -5.05
N ARG A 33 -0.58 3.52 -5.89
CA ARG A 33 -1.99 3.48 -6.31
C ARG A 33 -2.26 2.29 -7.21
N PHE A 34 -1.35 1.99 -8.12
CA PHE A 34 -1.41 0.78 -8.94
C PHE A 34 -1.45 -0.47 -8.07
N GLU A 35 -0.57 -0.58 -7.08
CA GLU A 35 -0.53 -1.72 -6.16
C GLU A 35 -1.81 -1.83 -5.31
N LEU A 36 -2.33 -0.71 -4.81
CA LEU A 36 -3.62 -0.67 -4.12
C LEU A 36 -4.77 -1.14 -5.01
N ASP A 37 -4.82 -0.70 -6.26
CA ASP A 37 -5.88 -1.09 -7.19
C ASP A 37 -5.82 -2.60 -7.53
N ARG A 38 -4.62 -3.19 -7.61
CA ARG A 38 -4.46 -4.65 -7.72
C ARG A 38 -4.98 -5.39 -6.51
N TYR A 39 -4.63 -4.91 -5.30
CA TYR A 39 -5.16 -5.45 -4.06
C TYR A 39 -6.69 -5.38 -4.01
N ARG A 40 -7.27 -4.23 -4.38
CA ARG A 40 -8.73 -4.05 -4.41
C ARG A 40 -9.38 -4.99 -5.42
N ALA A 41 -8.84 -5.07 -6.63
CA ALA A 41 -9.33 -5.98 -7.66
C ALA A 41 -9.26 -7.43 -7.21
N TYR A 42 -8.20 -7.82 -6.50
CA TYR A 42 -8.00 -9.17 -5.94
C TYR A 42 -9.00 -9.48 -4.82
N LYS A 43 -9.17 -8.57 -3.85
CA LYS A 43 -9.98 -8.80 -2.64
C LYS A 43 -11.48 -8.63 -2.87
N TYR A 44 -11.88 -7.78 -3.82
CA TYR A 44 -13.26 -7.30 -3.97
C TYR A 44 -13.86 -7.52 -5.37
N SER A 45 -13.58 -8.64 -6.05
CA SER A 45 -14.00 -8.80 -7.46
C SER A 45 -15.51 -8.79 -7.72
N ASP A 46 -16.35 -9.10 -6.73
CA ASP A 46 -17.67 -9.63 -7.04
C ASP A 46 -18.85 -8.67 -6.83
N SER A 47 -18.71 -7.53 -6.14
CA SER A 47 -19.74 -6.44 -6.15
C SER A 47 -19.47 -5.27 -5.21
N SER A 48 -18.72 -5.48 -4.13
CA SER A 48 -18.44 -4.42 -3.15
C SER A 48 -17.07 -3.80 -3.42
N ASN A 49 -17.01 -2.84 -4.34
CA ASN A 49 -15.80 -2.03 -4.52
C ASN A 49 -15.35 -1.55 -3.14
N GLY A 50 -14.17 -1.99 -2.69
CA GLY A 50 -13.52 -1.45 -1.50
C GLY A 50 -13.28 0.03 -1.72
N THR A 51 -14.26 0.87 -1.43
CA THR A 51 -14.27 2.28 -1.84
C THR A 51 -13.22 2.99 -1.02
N ILE A 52 -12.35 3.73 -1.68
CA ILE A 52 -11.31 4.49 -1.00
C ILE A 52 -12.00 5.69 -0.36
N LEU A 53 -12.18 5.64 0.96
CA LEU A 53 -12.72 6.73 1.74
C LEU A 53 -11.67 7.82 1.95
N ARG A 54 -10.43 7.41 2.24
CA ARG A 54 -9.34 8.35 2.53
C ARG A 54 -7.98 7.74 2.25
N VAL A 55 -7.04 8.58 1.85
CA VAL A 55 -5.63 8.23 1.66
C VAL A 55 -4.77 9.29 2.33
N VAL A 56 -3.81 8.87 3.15
CA VAL A 56 -2.86 9.74 3.83
C VAL A 56 -1.47 9.10 3.78
N GLN A 57 -0.46 9.85 3.33
CA GLN A 57 0.93 9.40 3.43
C GLN A 57 1.39 9.47 4.88
N ALA A 58 2.06 8.43 5.36
CA ALA A 58 2.65 8.42 6.69
C ALA A 58 3.76 9.47 6.80
N GLN A 59 3.70 10.29 7.84
CA GLN A 59 4.76 11.26 8.14
C GLN A 59 5.98 10.62 8.78
N GLN A 60 5.80 9.45 9.40
CA GLN A 60 6.83 8.74 10.14
C GLN A 60 6.82 7.24 9.78
N PRO A 61 7.15 6.87 8.53
CA PRO A 61 7.11 5.48 8.07
C PRO A 61 8.06 4.56 8.85
N TRP A 62 9.12 5.10 9.48
CA TRP A 62 10.05 4.34 10.32
C TRP A 62 9.44 3.75 11.60
N TYR A 63 8.25 4.21 12.01
CA TYR A 63 7.49 3.59 13.10
C TYR A 63 6.60 2.43 12.64
N PHE A 64 6.48 2.18 11.34
CA PHE A 64 5.73 1.05 10.82
C PHE A 64 6.48 -0.25 11.09
N GLN A 65 5.88 -1.12 11.92
CA GLN A 65 6.47 -2.38 12.35
C GLN A 65 5.62 -3.57 11.87
N GLN A 66 6.22 -4.76 11.90
CA GLN A 66 5.58 -5.98 11.43
C GLN A 66 4.30 -6.31 12.22
N ASP A 67 4.25 -5.97 13.51
CA ASP A 67 3.08 -6.17 14.38
C ASP A 67 1.88 -5.31 13.99
N MET A 68 2.04 -4.28 13.15
CA MET A 68 0.95 -3.46 12.62
C MET A 68 0.27 -4.11 11.41
N SER A 69 0.83 -5.21 10.88
CA SER A 69 0.34 -5.93 9.72
C SER A 69 -0.17 -7.32 10.12
N SER A 70 -1.41 -7.64 9.75
CA SER A 70 -1.96 -8.99 9.92
C SER A 70 -1.67 -9.90 8.74
N LEU A 71 -1.73 -9.36 7.52
CA LEU A 71 -1.51 -10.06 6.25
C LEU A 71 -0.82 -9.13 5.26
N VAL A 72 0.01 -9.69 4.39
CA VAL A 72 0.73 -8.97 3.33
C VAL A 72 0.39 -9.52 1.95
N TYR A 73 0.01 -8.62 1.04
CA TYR A 73 -0.36 -8.90 -0.34
C TYR A 73 0.64 -8.24 -1.29
N GLY A 74 1.01 -8.95 -2.35
CA GLY A 74 1.84 -8.41 -3.42
C GLY A 74 2.46 -9.52 -4.26
N ASP A 75 2.62 -9.26 -5.56
CA ASP A 75 3.37 -10.15 -6.47
C ASP A 75 4.85 -9.73 -6.53
N SER A 76 5.49 -9.54 -5.37
CA SER A 76 6.91 -9.24 -5.32
C SER A 76 7.72 -10.47 -5.74
N GLY A 77 8.64 -10.28 -6.69
CA GLY A 77 9.62 -11.29 -7.08
C GLY A 77 10.79 -11.42 -6.10
N HIS A 78 10.90 -10.49 -5.13
CA HIS A 78 12.07 -10.36 -4.25
C HIS A 78 11.74 -10.60 -2.78
N TYR A 79 10.58 -10.15 -2.31
CA TYR A 79 10.15 -10.24 -0.92
C TYR A 79 8.99 -11.22 -0.73
N GLN A 80 9.01 -11.91 0.40
CA GLN A 80 7.96 -12.83 0.81
C GLN A 80 6.70 -12.05 1.16
N THR A 81 5.58 -12.48 0.58
CA THR A 81 4.22 -11.98 0.85
C THR A 81 3.34 -13.17 1.21
N ASP A 82 2.31 -12.95 2.03
CA ASP A 82 1.36 -14.01 2.39
C ASP A 82 0.51 -14.42 1.18
N TYR A 83 0.19 -13.45 0.31
CA TYR A 83 -0.61 -13.67 -0.89
C TYR A 83 -0.07 -12.89 -2.09
N GLY A 84 -0.05 -13.54 -3.25
CA GLY A 84 0.15 -12.90 -4.57
C GLY A 84 -1.18 -12.77 -5.31
N TYR A 85 -1.33 -11.73 -6.14
CA TYR A 85 -2.57 -11.50 -6.91
C TYR A 85 -2.73 -12.48 -8.07
N SER A 86 -1.60 -12.91 -8.64
CA SER A 86 -1.54 -13.88 -9.75
C SER A 86 -2.07 -15.27 -9.38
N ASN A 87 -2.03 -15.61 -8.09
CA ASN A 87 -2.52 -16.89 -7.56
C ASN A 87 -4.03 -16.87 -7.29
N ARG A 88 -4.84 -16.24 -8.16
CA ARG A 88 -6.29 -16.36 -8.05
C ARG A 88 -6.69 -17.80 -8.31
N PRO A 89 -7.21 -18.53 -7.31
CA PRO A 89 -7.70 -19.88 -7.54
C PRO A 89 -8.92 -19.75 -8.44
N SER A 90 -8.78 -20.19 -9.68
CA SER A 90 -9.87 -20.26 -10.64
C SER A 90 -10.88 -21.31 -10.17
N GLY A 91 -11.89 -20.87 -9.42
CA GLY A 91 -13.14 -21.58 -9.25
C GLY A 91 -13.36 -22.24 -7.88
N ILE A 92 -14.56 -21.93 -7.37
CA ILE A 92 -15.41 -22.73 -6.48
C ILE A 92 -14.75 -23.15 -5.15
N TYR A 93 -14.89 -22.27 -4.16
CA TYR A 93 -14.64 -22.50 -2.73
C TYR A 93 -13.35 -23.25 -2.40
N ARG A 94 -12.24 -22.53 -2.18
CA ARG A 94 -11.10 -23.13 -1.47
C ARG A 94 -10.56 -22.22 -0.40
N LEU A 95 -10.39 -22.85 0.76
CA LEU A 95 -9.69 -22.34 1.93
C LEU A 95 -8.36 -21.69 1.51
N PRO A 96 -7.92 -20.63 2.21
CA PRO A 96 -6.59 -20.05 1.99
C PRO A 96 -5.55 -21.18 1.97
N PRO A 97 -4.55 -21.13 1.06
CA PRO A 97 -3.49 -22.12 1.02
C PRO A 97 -2.95 -22.32 2.43
N SER A 98 -2.91 -23.57 2.89
CA SER A 98 -2.37 -23.89 4.21
C SER A 98 -0.96 -23.32 4.30
N PRO A 99 -0.57 -22.67 5.41
CA PRO A 99 0.80 -22.15 5.60
C PRO A 99 1.90 -23.19 5.38
N ALA A 100 1.54 -24.48 5.39
CA ALA A 100 2.43 -25.60 5.13
C ALA A 100 2.78 -25.79 3.64
N ASP A 101 1.88 -25.47 2.70
CA ASP A 101 2.12 -25.65 1.26
C ASP A 101 2.97 -24.50 0.66
N SER A 102 2.99 -23.35 1.32
CA SER A 102 3.85 -22.19 0.99
C SER A 102 5.34 -22.41 1.31
N ARG A 103 5.71 -23.57 1.89
CA ARG A 103 7.12 -23.96 2.14
C ARG A 103 7.80 -24.59 0.92
N LEU A 104 7.19 -24.54 -0.26
CA LEU A 104 7.91 -24.70 -1.52
C LEU A 104 8.98 -23.59 -1.61
N LYS A 105 10.18 -23.89 -1.08
CA LYS A 105 11.41 -23.06 -1.05
C LYS A 105 11.29 -21.77 -1.84
N ASP A 106 10.65 -20.81 -1.21
CA ASP A 106 10.52 -19.50 -1.79
C ASP A 106 11.83 -18.77 -1.51
N ASN A 107 12.65 -18.60 -2.54
CA ASN A 107 13.94 -17.92 -2.44
C ASN A 107 13.79 -16.40 -2.23
N ARG A 108 12.56 -15.92 -2.06
CA ARG A 108 12.26 -14.54 -1.69
C ARG A 108 12.76 -14.25 -0.27
N LYS A 109 13.14 -13.01 -0.02
CA LYS A 109 13.66 -12.53 1.27
C LYS A 109 12.50 -12.08 2.17
N PRO A 110 12.67 -12.07 3.51
CA PRO A 110 11.72 -11.37 4.36
C PRO A 110 11.65 -9.87 3.99
N LEU A 111 10.50 -9.24 4.22
CA LEU A 111 10.31 -7.81 4.02
C LEU A 111 11.23 -7.03 4.97
N PRO A 112 12.05 -6.08 4.48
CA PRO A 112 12.87 -5.23 5.34
C PRO A 112 11.99 -4.22 6.10
N PHE A 113 12.11 -4.17 7.42
CA PHE A 113 11.44 -3.16 8.24
C PHE A 113 12.46 -2.15 8.79
N PRO A 114 12.09 -0.85 8.90
CA PRO A 114 10.83 -0.28 8.43
C PRO A 114 10.80 -0.07 6.89
N PRO A 115 9.61 0.05 6.28
CA PRO A 115 9.48 0.47 4.89
C PRO A 115 10.00 1.90 4.69
N GLN A 116 10.41 2.19 3.46
CA GLN A 116 10.89 3.52 3.05
C GLN A 116 9.74 4.53 2.98
N GLU A 117 8.56 4.06 2.54
CA GLU A 117 7.37 4.88 2.37
C GLU A 117 6.13 4.07 2.76
N VAL A 118 5.12 4.73 3.34
CA VAL A 118 3.84 4.11 3.71
C VAL A 118 2.69 5.04 3.37
N TRP A 119 1.67 4.51 2.70
CA TRP A 119 0.39 5.16 2.49
C TRP A 119 -0.69 4.44 3.28
N CYS A 120 -1.36 5.18 4.17
CA CYS A 120 -2.48 4.69 4.95
C CYS A 120 -3.78 4.93 4.19
N VAL A 121 -4.52 3.87 3.93
CA VAL A 121 -5.74 3.90 3.11
C VAL A 121 -6.90 3.38 3.94
N LEU A 122 -7.93 4.20 4.06
CA LEU A 122 -9.21 3.80 4.63
C LEU A 122 -10.10 3.32 3.50
N LEU A 123 -10.51 2.05 3.57
CA LEU A 123 -11.41 1.41 2.63
C LEU A 123 -12.76 1.16 3.28
N GLU A 124 -13.83 1.37 2.54
CA GLU A 124 -15.16 0.90 2.91
C GLU A 124 -15.32 -0.55 2.46
N GLN A 125 -15.51 -1.48 3.41
CA GLN A 125 -15.78 -2.87 3.11
C GLN A 125 -17.26 -3.15 3.35
N SER A 126 -18.02 -3.37 2.27
CA SER A 126 -19.36 -3.93 2.40
C SER A 126 -19.24 -5.43 2.68
N ARG A 127 -19.82 -5.85 3.80
CA ARG A 127 -19.96 -7.26 4.15
C ARG A 127 -21.34 -7.69 3.72
N ASP A 128 -21.41 -8.60 2.77
CA ASP A 128 -22.67 -9.24 2.39
C ASP A 128 -23.10 -10.14 3.54
N THR A 129 -23.84 -9.57 4.49
CA THR A 129 -24.49 -10.35 5.54
C THR A 129 -25.76 -10.92 4.92
N ASP A 130 -25.72 -12.24 4.64
CA ASP A 130 -26.73 -13.06 3.95
C ASP A 130 -28.21 -12.80 4.30
N ARG A 131 -28.53 -12.07 5.37
CA ARG A 131 -29.89 -11.68 5.72
C ARG A 131 -29.91 -10.30 6.38
N SER A 132 -30.56 -9.33 5.71
CA SER A 132 -31.26 -8.17 6.30
C SER A 132 -30.55 -6.83 6.56
N GLY A 133 -29.36 -6.57 6.03
CA GLY A 133 -28.84 -5.20 6.00
C GLY A 133 -27.37 -5.13 5.64
N GLU A 134 -27.04 -4.50 4.52
CA GLU A 134 -25.66 -4.23 4.12
C GLU A 134 -24.99 -3.38 5.21
N THR A 135 -24.04 -3.98 5.92
CA THR A 135 -23.25 -3.26 6.92
C THR A 135 -21.88 -2.98 6.31
N THR A 136 -21.58 -1.70 6.12
CA THR A 136 -20.25 -1.27 5.71
C THR A 136 -19.35 -1.12 6.93
N THR A 137 -18.22 -1.83 6.93
CA THR A 137 -17.20 -1.72 7.96
C THR A 137 -15.96 -1.06 7.38
N PRO A 138 -15.48 0.06 7.94
CA PRO A 138 -14.24 0.65 7.48
C PRO A 138 -13.05 -0.24 7.86
N ALA A 139 -12.21 -0.52 6.87
CA ALA A 139 -10.96 -1.28 7.00
C ALA A 139 -9.76 -0.38 6.68
N VAL A 140 -8.66 -0.57 7.38
CA VAL A 140 -7.41 0.16 7.13
C VAL A 140 -6.43 -0.79 6.46
N VAL A 141 -5.86 -0.34 5.35
CA VAL A 141 -4.73 -1.00 4.70
C VAL A 141 -3.58 -0.02 4.57
N PHE A 142 -2.36 -0.56 4.56
CA PHE A 142 -1.13 0.21 4.38
C PHE A 142 -0.47 -0.23 3.08
N VAL A 143 -0.21 0.69 2.18
CA VAL A 143 0.56 0.42 0.96
C VAL A 143 1.99 0.86 1.25
N ALA A 144 2.92 -0.08 1.33
CA ALA A 144 4.27 0.16 1.81
C ALA A 144 5.30 -0.14 0.72
N LEU A 145 6.28 0.76 0.57
CA LEU A 145 7.46 0.54 -0.25
C LEU A 145 8.55 -0.08 0.60
N HIS A 146 8.84 -1.35 0.35
CA HIS A 146 9.96 -2.04 0.96
C HIS A 146 11.16 -2.00 0.02
N GLN A 147 12.30 -1.52 0.53
CA GLN A 147 13.50 -1.34 -0.26
C GLN A 147 14.75 -1.85 0.49
N ASP A 148 15.60 -2.59 -0.22
CA ASP A 148 16.95 -2.94 0.19
C ASP A 148 17.97 -2.29 -0.77
N LEU A 149 19.26 -2.65 -0.66
CA LEU A 149 20.30 -2.08 -1.52
C LEU A 149 20.09 -2.37 -3.02
N TYR A 150 19.31 -3.39 -3.37
CA TYR A 150 19.21 -3.94 -4.72
C TYR A 150 17.78 -3.94 -5.29
N ASN A 151 16.75 -3.98 -4.45
CA ASN A 151 15.36 -4.19 -4.87
C ASN A 151 14.42 -3.26 -4.12
N ALA A 152 13.34 -2.85 -4.78
CA ALA A 152 12.27 -2.07 -4.19
C ALA A 152 10.93 -2.58 -4.73
N ASP A 153 10.00 -2.92 -3.83
CA ASP A 153 8.66 -3.37 -4.22
C ASP A 153 7.61 -2.72 -3.33
N TRP A 154 6.47 -2.41 -3.95
CA TRP A 154 5.25 -2.03 -3.25
C TRP A 154 4.48 -3.29 -2.85
N VAL A 155 4.00 -3.32 -1.61
CA VAL A 155 3.12 -4.36 -1.08
C VAL A 155 2.00 -3.74 -0.26
N VAL A 156 0.90 -4.46 -0.07
CA VAL A 156 -0.23 -4.02 0.75
C VAL A 156 -0.31 -4.84 2.03
N HIS A 157 -0.27 -4.15 3.17
CA HIS A 157 -0.50 -4.71 4.49
C HIS A 157 -1.95 -4.48 4.91
N GLU A 158 -2.65 -5.52 5.34
CA GLU A 158 -3.88 -5.37 6.12
C GLU A 158 -3.52 -5.01 7.57
N GLY A 159 -4.21 -4.03 8.15
CA GLY A 159 -4.00 -3.66 9.54
C GLY A 159 -4.53 -4.70 10.53
N VAL A 160 -3.98 -4.73 11.74
CA VAL A 160 -4.47 -5.61 12.80
C VAL A 160 -5.91 -5.26 13.18
N GLY A 161 -6.80 -6.24 12.99
CA GLY A 161 -8.22 -6.16 13.30
C GLY A 161 -9.10 -5.85 12.09
N ALA A 162 -10.30 -6.46 12.05
CA ALA A 162 -11.26 -6.28 10.97
C ALA A 162 -11.94 -4.88 10.94
N SER A 163 -11.59 -3.99 11.87
CA SER A 163 -12.19 -2.65 12.02
C SER A 163 -11.21 -1.69 12.68
N VAL A 164 -11.46 -0.38 12.56
CA VAL A 164 -10.67 0.70 13.18
C VAL A 164 -10.78 0.67 14.72
N SER A 165 -10.10 -0.29 15.33
CA SER A 165 -10.03 -0.45 16.78
C SER A 165 -9.23 0.68 17.43
N GLN A 166 -9.33 0.82 18.76
CA GLN A 166 -8.51 1.80 19.50
C GLN A 166 -7.00 1.53 19.32
N GLU A 167 -6.60 0.27 19.23
CA GLU A 167 -5.23 -0.15 18.95
C GLU A 167 -4.79 0.29 17.55
N SER A 168 -5.62 0.05 16.54
CA SER A 168 -5.37 0.49 15.15
C SER A 168 -5.23 2.02 15.07
N ARG A 169 -6.01 2.79 15.85
CA ARG A 169 -5.88 4.26 15.93
C ARG A 169 -4.57 4.72 16.57
N ALA A 170 -4.14 4.05 17.63
CA ALA A 170 -2.86 4.35 18.28
C ALA A 170 -1.68 4.08 17.33
N SER A 171 -1.75 2.95 16.61
CA SER A 171 -0.82 2.57 15.55
C SER A 171 -0.78 3.61 14.41
N LEU A 172 -1.95 4.04 13.92
CA LEU A 172 -2.07 5.08 12.89
C LEU A 172 -1.49 6.43 13.32
N SER A 173 -1.77 6.86 14.56
CA SER A 173 -1.22 8.10 15.11
C SER A 173 0.30 8.05 15.22
N ARG A 174 0.86 6.89 15.60
CA ARG A 174 2.31 6.69 15.74
C ARG A 174 3.08 6.90 14.44
N ILE A 175 2.52 6.49 13.30
CA ILE A 175 3.14 6.69 11.97
C ILE A 175 2.76 8.03 11.32
N GLY A 176 1.96 8.86 12.00
CA GLY A 176 1.49 10.15 11.49
C GLY A 176 0.38 10.03 10.44
N CYS A 177 -0.40 8.96 10.46
CA CYS A 177 -1.54 8.73 9.58
C CYS A 177 -2.87 9.04 10.28
N GLU A 178 -3.24 10.31 10.37
CA GLU A 178 -4.54 10.71 10.94
C GLU A 178 -5.69 10.47 9.95
N LEU A 179 -6.21 9.24 9.94
CA LEU A 179 -7.46 8.89 9.25
C LEU A 179 -8.65 9.26 10.15
N ARG A 180 -9.28 10.42 9.90
CA ARG A 180 -10.57 10.74 10.53
C ARG A 180 -11.68 10.09 9.72
N VAL A 181 -12.52 9.30 10.39
CA VAL A 181 -13.81 8.86 9.90
C VAL A 181 -14.78 9.96 10.29
N ASP A 182 -15.27 10.73 9.32
CA ASP A 182 -16.30 11.71 9.60
C ASP A 182 -17.61 10.94 9.93
N PRO A 183 -18.29 11.26 11.03
CA PRO A 183 -19.48 10.54 11.49
C PRO A 183 -20.71 10.78 10.64
#